data_AF-A0A9W7DUX4-F1
#
_entry.id   AF-A0A9W7DUX4-F1
#
_cell.length_a   1.000
_cell.length_b   1.000
_cell.length_c   1.000
_cell.angle_alpha   90.00
_cell.angle_beta   90.00
_cell.angle_gamma   90.00
#
_symmetry.space_group_name_H-M   'P 1'
#
loop_
_entity.id
_entity.type
_entity.pdbx_description
1 polymer ?
#
loop_
_entity_poly.entity_id
_entity_poly.type
_entity_poly.pdbx_seq_one_letter_code
_entity_poly.pdbx_strand_id
1 'polypeptide(L)'
;MIIYAALLAIPNNIPNIVIATIKTLPALLLCVNSFLRYHFTRGNNFLLFLSVAFIFHALGDFLLEIDNMFTFGLASFLVAHSCNLVAFSSKADESPDSWPICCQKLSSKSKRKLNSSLTPIQRDEDVKHNFLRPKLAIPFVIYYGAFMAILNTVGPGSAGDKLTSDPIMVACVAAYGAVLASCPWRCLVRYKHCFVAENQMIWMFVLLGYLTYAVSDSTLAIDRFSQQIPEPYRTIVVMTTYWGGQLLISLCCDVEFANASILNTFISREKMAVRHTTGSTDSDTLFPALTGGAGDSLLPPSTP
;
A
#
# COMPACT_ATOMS: atom_id res chain seq x y z
N MET A 1 -7.60 20.27 8.38
CA MET A 1 -8.00 21.71 8.38
C MET A 1 -8.45 22.17 9.76
N ILE A 2 -9.49 21.59 10.38
CA ILE A 2 -9.93 21.99 11.75
C ILE A 2 -8.86 21.75 12.82
N ILE A 3 -8.18 20.61 12.79
CA ILE A 3 -7.07 20.29 13.72
C ILE A 3 -5.87 21.24 13.50
N TYR A 4 -5.67 21.72 12.26
CA TYR A 4 -4.60 22.66 11.93
C TYR A 4 -4.94 24.11 12.35
N ALA A 5 -6.20 24.52 12.21
CA ALA A 5 -6.70 25.77 12.78
C ALA A 5 -6.58 25.78 14.32
N ALA A 6 -6.76 24.62 14.97
CA ALA A 6 -6.49 24.46 16.39
C ALA A 6 -4.99 24.59 16.71
N LEU A 7 -4.08 23.99 15.92
CA LEU A 7 -2.63 24.13 16.09
C LEU A 7 -2.12 25.57 15.91
N LEU A 8 -2.68 26.35 14.97
CA LEU A 8 -2.33 27.76 14.81
C LEU A 8 -2.90 28.66 15.92
N ALA A 9 -3.96 28.22 16.60
CA ALA A 9 -4.55 28.91 17.74
C ALA A 9 -3.89 28.53 19.09
N ILE A 10 -2.90 27.63 19.07
CA ILE A 10 -2.20 27.20 20.27
C ILE A 10 -1.27 28.32 20.77
N PRO A 11 -1.38 28.72 22.05
CA PRO A 11 -0.47 29.67 22.67
C PRO A 11 0.99 29.19 22.62
N ASN A 12 1.94 30.11 22.45
CA ASN A 12 3.41 29.86 22.39
C ASN A 12 4.03 29.14 23.62
N ASN A 13 3.23 28.74 24.62
CA ASN A 13 3.66 28.12 25.87
C ASN A 13 3.30 26.62 25.99
N ILE A 14 2.89 25.96 24.90
CA ILE A 14 2.58 24.53 24.96
C ILE A 14 3.88 23.70 24.94
N PRO A 15 4.03 22.72 25.86
CA PRO A 15 5.19 21.82 25.86
C PRO A 15 5.32 21.04 24.55
N ASN A 16 6.55 20.86 24.05
CA ASN A 16 6.86 20.13 22.81
C ASN A 16 6.21 18.73 22.77
N ILE A 17 6.12 18.04 23.90
CA ILE A 17 5.47 16.72 24.02
C ILE A 17 3.99 16.72 23.60
N VAL A 18 3.27 17.81 23.87
CA VAL A 18 1.86 17.95 23.52
C VAL A 18 1.73 18.18 22.02
N ILE A 19 2.59 19.03 21.45
CA ILE A 19 2.64 19.28 20.00
C ILE A 19 2.98 17.99 19.25
N ALA A 20 3.99 17.26 19.73
CA ALA A 20 4.40 15.96 19.21
C ALA A 20 3.21 14.99 19.17
N THR A 21 2.50 14.87 20.29
CA THR A 21 1.33 14.00 20.41
C THR A 21 0.24 14.39 19.40
N ILE A 22 -0.09 15.68 19.28
CA ILE A 22 -1.09 16.14 18.32
C ILE A 22 -0.68 15.81 16.88
N LYS A 23 0.60 15.99 16.54
CA LYS A 23 1.15 15.69 15.21
C LYS A 23 1.09 14.20 14.87
N THR A 24 1.21 13.31 15.86
CA THR A 24 1.11 11.85 15.61
C THR A 24 -0.29 11.33 15.31
N LEU A 25 -1.34 12.05 15.76
CA LEU A 25 -2.72 11.53 15.71
C LEU A 25 -3.19 11.16 14.30
N PRO A 26 -2.99 11.98 13.25
CA PRO A 26 -3.40 11.62 11.89
C PRO A 26 -2.76 10.33 11.40
N ALA A 27 -1.46 10.15 11.61
CA ALA A 27 -0.76 8.93 11.21
C ALA A 27 -1.30 7.70 11.96
N LEU A 28 -1.59 7.81 13.27
CA LEU A 28 -2.21 6.74 14.04
C LEU A 28 -3.64 6.40 13.55
N LEU A 29 -4.45 7.39 13.19
CA LEU A 29 -5.78 7.16 12.62
C LEU A 29 -5.70 6.40 11.30
N LEU A 30 -4.74 6.76 10.44
CA LEU A 30 -4.49 6.03 9.19
C LEU A 30 -3.96 4.62 9.42
N CYS A 31 -3.11 4.43 10.44
CA CYS A 31 -2.69 3.11 10.89
C CYS A 31 -3.88 2.25 11.28
N VAL A 32 -4.79 2.76 12.12
CA VAL A 32 -6.00 2.03 12.55
C VAL A 32 -6.86 1.66 11.33
N ASN A 33 -7.09 2.60 10.40
CA ASN A 33 -7.84 2.31 9.18
C ASN A 33 -7.20 1.18 8.34
N SER A 34 -5.88 1.23 8.15
CA SER A 34 -5.15 0.19 7.41
C SER A 34 -5.19 -1.17 8.12
N PHE A 35 -5.02 -1.17 9.44
CA PHE A 35 -4.98 -2.36 10.27
C PHE A 35 -6.34 -3.07 10.36
N LEU A 36 -7.44 -2.32 10.51
CA LEU A 36 -8.78 -2.90 10.47
C LEU A 36 -9.03 -3.61 9.13
N ARG A 37 -8.65 -2.99 8.02
CA ARG A 37 -8.78 -3.58 6.67
C ARG A 37 -7.88 -4.80 6.49
N TYR A 38 -6.67 -4.80 7.07
CA TYR A 38 -5.81 -5.98 7.10
C TYR A 38 -6.51 -7.21 7.72
N HIS A 39 -7.20 -7.02 8.85
CA HIS A 39 -7.96 -8.09 9.50
C HIS A 39 -9.17 -8.55 8.68
N PHE A 40 -9.97 -7.62 8.15
CA PHE A 40 -11.12 -7.97 7.30
C PHE A 40 -10.72 -8.72 6.02
N THR A 41 -9.56 -8.39 5.46
CA THR A 41 -9.03 -9.05 4.25
C THR A 41 -8.29 -10.36 4.53
N ARG A 42 -8.32 -10.83 5.80
CA ARG A 42 -7.69 -12.09 6.25
C ARG A 42 -6.19 -12.16 5.96
N GLY A 43 -5.47 -11.07 6.23
CA GLY A 43 -4.01 -11.10 6.22
C GLY A 43 -3.36 -10.59 4.93
N ASN A 44 -3.88 -9.52 4.32
CA ASN A 44 -3.26 -8.93 3.13
C ASN A 44 -1.92 -8.24 3.48
N ASN A 45 -0.79 -8.83 3.08
CA ASN A 45 0.56 -8.33 3.38
C ASN A 45 0.76 -6.86 3.00
N PHE A 46 0.12 -6.37 1.94
CA PHE A 46 0.19 -4.96 1.56
C PHE A 46 -0.32 -4.04 2.68
N LEU A 47 -1.49 -4.37 3.23
CA LEU A 47 -2.11 -3.60 4.31
C LEU A 47 -1.32 -3.74 5.62
N LEU A 48 -0.64 -4.88 5.83
CA LEU A 48 0.29 -5.05 6.94
C LEU A 48 1.48 -4.09 6.82
N PHE A 49 2.19 -4.10 5.68
CA PHE A 49 3.31 -3.20 5.44
C PHE A 49 2.91 -1.73 5.55
N LEU A 50 1.72 -1.38 5.06
CA LEU A 50 1.19 -0.03 5.15
C LEU A 50 0.82 0.36 6.60
N SER A 51 0.26 -0.58 7.39
CA SER A 51 0.02 -0.36 8.83
C SER A 51 1.31 -0.11 9.57
N VAL A 52 2.35 -0.93 9.32
CA VAL A 52 3.68 -0.76 9.89
C VAL A 52 4.28 0.59 9.46
N ALA A 53 4.12 0.99 8.19
CA ALA A 53 4.58 2.28 7.71
C ALA A 53 3.93 3.45 8.48
N PHE A 54 2.63 3.39 8.73
CA PHE A 54 1.94 4.43 9.50
C PHE A 54 2.37 4.49 10.98
N ILE A 55 2.73 3.37 11.60
CA ILE A 55 3.33 3.35 12.94
C ILE A 55 4.66 4.12 12.93
N PHE A 56 5.53 3.85 11.94
CA PHE A 56 6.81 4.55 11.82
C PHE A 56 6.66 6.02 11.39
N HIS A 57 5.61 6.38 10.63
CA HIS A 57 5.27 7.78 10.41
C HIS A 57 4.89 8.48 11.72
N ALA A 58 4.02 7.88 12.53
CA ALA A 58 3.62 8.44 13.82
C ALA A 58 4.83 8.56 14.79
N LEU A 59 5.70 7.55 14.81
CA LEU A 59 6.94 7.60 15.59
C LEU A 59 7.88 8.70 15.08
N GLY A 60 8.00 8.88 13.77
CA GLY A 60 8.78 9.95 13.16
C GLY A 60 8.27 11.33 13.56
N ASP A 61 6.95 11.55 13.49
CA ASP A 61 6.29 12.79 13.93
C ASP A 61 6.58 13.12 15.39
N PHE A 62 6.56 12.10 16.25
CA PHE A 62 6.85 12.28 17.67
C PHE A 62 8.30 12.65 17.92
N LEU A 63 9.22 11.90 17.31
CA LEU A 63 10.67 12.05 17.52
C LEU A 63 11.21 13.35 16.91
N LEU A 64 10.65 13.82 15.79
CA LEU A 64 11.10 15.05 15.14
C LEU A 64 10.82 16.31 15.96
N GLU A 65 9.81 16.26 16.84
CA GLU A 65 9.43 17.36 17.72
C GLU A 65 10.21 17.36 19.05
N ILE A 66 10.84 16.24 19.42
CA ILE A 66 11.66 16.16 20.63
C ILE A 66 13.06 16.69 20.36
N ASP A 67 13.54 17.55 21.25
CA ASP A 67 14.87 18.16 21.16
C ASP A 67 15.96 17.07 21.01
N ASN A 68 16.89 17.29 20.08
CA ASN A 68 18.00 16.39 19.77
C ASN A 68 17.63 14.99 19.23
N MET A 69 16.37 14.72 18.90
CA MET A 69 15.94 13.42 18.35
C MET A 69 15.70 13.43 16.83
N PHE A 70 16.05 14.52 16.14
CA PHE A 70 15.86 14.69 14.69
C PHE A 70 16.33 13.49 13.86
N THR A 71 17.55 12.99 14.09
CA THR A 71 18.11 11.85 13.34
C THR A 71 17.28 10.57 13.52
N PHE A 72 16.76 10.33 14.73
CA PHE A 72 15.89 9.18 15.00
C PHE A 72 14.52 9.36 14.33
N GLY A 73 13.99 10.59 14.30
CA GLY A 73 12.79 10.92 13.54
C GLY A 73 12.96 10.65 12.05
N LEU A 74 14.06 11.12 11.46
CA LEU A 74 14.43 10.85 10.06
C LEU A 74 14.59 9.36 9.76
N ALA A 75 15.24 8.61 10.67
CA ALA A 75 15.38 7.17 10.54
C ALA A 75 14.02 6.45 10.60
N SER A 76 13.10 6.92 11.45
CA SER A 76 11.73 6.40 11.52
C SER A 76 10.99 6.61 10.19
N PHE A 77 11.07 7.81 9.61
CA PHE A 77 10.47 8.08 8.29
C PHE A 77 11.12 7.26 7.17
N LEU A 78 12.44 7.02 7.22
CA LEU A 78 13.12 6.13 6.28
C LEU A 78 12.53 4.71 6.34
N VAL A 79 12.32 4.17 7.53
CA VAL A 79 11.68 2.86 7.71
C VAL A 79 10.24 2.88 7.19
N ALA A 80 9.48 3.93 7.50
CA ALA A 80 8.10 4.08 7.03
C ALA A 80 8.00 4.02 5.49
N HIS A 81 8.80 4.82 4.79
CA HIS A 81 8.81 4.82 3.33
C HIS A 81 9.39 3.53 2.73
N SER A 82 10.32 2.88 3.41
CA SER A 82 10.82 1.56 2.99
C SER A 82 9.70 0.51 3.03
N CYS A 83 8.89 0.49 4.09
CA CYS A 83 7.72 -0.38 4.18
C CYS A 83 6.70 -0.08 3.06
N ASN A 84 6.42 1.20 2.79
CA ASN A 84 5.57 1.60 1.66
C ASN A 84 6.12 1.13 0.32
N LEU A 85 7.43 1.29 0.10
CA LEU A 85 8.11 0.87 -1.13
C LEU A 85 8.02 -0.65 -1.33
N VAL A 86 8.19 -1.44 -0.26
CA VAL A 86 7.99 -2.89 -0.29
C VAL A 86 6.54 -3.24 -0.64
N ALA A 87 5.56 -2.59 0.00
CA ALA A 87 4.14 -2.80 -0.28
C ALA A 87 3.81 -2.55 -1.76
N PHE A 88 4.30 -1.43 -2.32
CA PHE A 88 4.04 -1.10 -3.72
C PHE A 88 4.80 -1.98 -4.71
N SER A 89 5.99 -2.45 -4.33
CA SER A 89 6.80 -3.34 -5.18
C SER A 89 6.24 -4.77 -5.26
N SER A 90 5.61 -5.25 -4.20
CA SER A 90 5.14 -6.64 -4.09
C SER A 90 4.02 -7.01 -5.07
N LYS A 91 3.22 -6.04 -5.53
CA LYS A 91 2.01 -6.30 -6.34
C LYS A 91 2.02 -5.75 -7.76
N ALA A 92 3.04 -4.99 -8.15
CA ALA A 92 3.18 -4.57 -9.54
C ALA A 92 3.40 -5.77 -10.50
N ASP A 93 3.65 -6.95 -9.94
CA ASP A 93 4.21 -8.12 -10.60
C ASP A 93 3.36 -9.39 -10.53
N GLU A 94 2.07 -9.30 -10.16
CA GLU A 94 1.36 -10.47 -9.64
C GLU A 94 1.07 -11.59 -10.67
N SER A 95 2.04 -12.50 -10.77
CA SER A 95 1.85 -13.93 -10.99
C SER A 95 0.91 -14.53 -9.91
N PRO A 96 0.28 -15.69 -10.15
CA PRO A 96 -0.70 -16.30 -9.22
C PRO A 96 -0.22 -16.65 -7.80
N ASP A 97 1.04 -16.37 -7.46
CA ASP A 97 1.69 -16.73 -6.20
C ASP A 97 1.70 -15.58 -5.18
N SER A 98 1.52 -14.34 -5.62
CA SER A 98 1.46 -13.13 -4.79
C SER A 98 0.05 -12.81 -4.26
N TRP A 99 -0.96 -13.58 -4.68
CA TRP A 99 -2.34 -13.41 -4.25
C TRP A 99 -2.47 -13.56 -2.73
N PRO A 100 -3.51 -12.98 -2.08
CA PRO A 100 -3.73 -13.15 -0.64
C PRO A 100 -3.65 -14.60 -0.20
N ILE A 101 -3.15 -14.88 1.01
CA ILE A 101 -2.87 -16.22 1.54
C ILE A 101 -4.08 -17.18 1.38
N CYS A 102 -5.31 -16.65 1.50
CA CYS A 102 -6.55 -17.38 1.26
C CYS A 102 -6.61 -18.04 -0.14
N CYS A 103 -6.07 -17.37 -1.14
CA CYS A 103 -6.14 -17.70 -2.57
C CYS A 103 -4.95 -18.54 -3.03
N GLN A 104 -3.83 -18.49 -2.30
CA GLN A 104 -2.71 -19.40 -2.53
C GLN A 104 -3.15 -20.87 -2.39
N LYS A 105 -4.14 -21.15 -1.53
CA LYS A 105 -4.75 -22.47 -1.31
C LYS A 105 -5.72 -22.92 -2.41
N LEU A 106 -5.96 -22.13 -3.46
CA LEU A 106 -6.82 -22.51 -4.58
C LEU A 106 -6.11 -23.49 -5.52
N SER A 107 -6.89 -24.37 -6.15
CA SER A 107 -6.37 -25.28 -7.18
C SER A 107 -5.83 -24.51 -8.39
N SER A 108 -4.84 -25.06 -9.10
CA SER A 108 -4.28 -24.46 -10.32
C SER A 108 -5.33 -24.21 -11.42
N LYS A 109 -6.39 -25.01 -11.47
CA LYS A 109 -7.53 -24.86 -12.40
C LYS A 109 -8.43 -23.70 -11.99
N SER A 110 -8.71 -23.55 -10.70
CA SER A 110 -9.43 -22.43 -10.08
C SER A 110 -8.72 -21.11 -10.30
N LYS A 111 -7.40 -21.07 -10.05
CA LYS A 111 -6.54 -19.91 -10.32
C LYS A 111 -6.62 -19.49 -11.79
N ARG A 112 -6.52 -20.44 -12.73
CA ARG A 112 -6.64 -20.17 -14.18
C ARG A 112 -8.02 -19.64 -14.57
N LYS A 113 -9.09 -20.24 -14.07
CA LYS A 113 -10.47 -19.81 -14.34
C LYS A 113 -10.73 -18.39 -13.83
N LEU A 114 -10.33 -18.11 -12.59
CA LEU A 114 -10.41 -16.78 -11.99
C LEU A 114 -9.60 -15.75 -12.76
N ASN A 115 -8.35 -16.09 -13.12
CA ASN A 115 -7.50 -15.21 -13.92
C ASN A 115 -8.16 -14.88 -15.27
N SER A 116 -8.75 -15.88 -15.95
CA SER A 116 -9.48 -15.67 -17.21
C SER A 116 -10.78 -14.88 -17.06
N SER A 117 -11.46 -14.95 -15.92
CA SER A 117 -12.68 -14.17 -15.65
C SER A 117 -12.42 -12.74 -15.24
N LEU A 118 -11.23 -12.47 -14.66
CA LEU A 118 -10.82 -11.12 -14.31
C LEU A 118 -10.29 -10.37 -15.54
N THR A 119 -9.58 -11.02 -16.47
CA THR A 119 -8.92 -10.28 -17.56
C THR A 119 -9.73 -10.18 -18.86
N PRO A 120 -10.27 -9.01 -19.21
CA PRO A 120 -10.13 -8.46 -20.55
C PRO A 120 -9.07 -7.34 -20.49
N ILE A 121 -8.18 -7.27 -21.47
CA ILE A 121 -7.12 -6.25 -21.68
C ILE A 121 -5.68 -6.75 -21.38
N GLN A 122 -5.01 -7.07 -22.48
CA GLN A 122 -3.56 -7.10 -22.75
C GLN A 122 -2.65 -7.81 -21.73
N ARG A 123 -2.54 -9.13 -21.89
CA ARG A 123 -1.27 -9.83 -21.64
C ARG A 123 -0.28 -9.43 -22.72
N ASP A 124 0.47 -8.36 -22.49
CA ASP A 124 1.74 -8.18 -23.20
C ASP A 124 2.74 -9.14 -22.54
N GLU A 125 3.27 -10.10 -23.32
CA GLU A 125 4.29 -11.07 -22.88
C GLU A 125 5.60 -10.36 -22.43
N ASP A 126 5.75 -9.06 -22.70
CA ASP A 126 6.87 -8.21 -22.28
C ASP A 126 6.92 -7.85 -20.78
N VAL A 127 5.88 -8.20 -19.99
CA VAL A 127 5.81 -7.83 -18.56
C VAL A 127 6.87 -8.52 -17.70
N LYS A 128 7.37 -9.69 -18.10
CA LYS A 128 8.37 -10.44 -17.31
C LYS A 128 9.79 -9.83 -17.30
N HIS A 129 10.13 -8.97 -18.27
CA HIS A 129 11.53 -8.50 -18.41
C HIS A 129 11.80 -7.07 -17.91
N ASN A 130 10.80 -6.36 -17.40
CA ASN A 130 10.95 -4.94 -17.02
C ASN A 130 10.36 -4.61 -15.64
N PHE A 131 10.64 -5.43 -14.62
CA PHE A 131 10.25 -5.23 -13.20
C PHE A 131 10.54 -3.81 -12.67
N LEU A 132 11.58 -3.19 -13.20
CA LEU A 132 12.12 -1.91 -12.74
C LEU A 132 11.93 -0.80 -13.77
N ARG A 133 11.03 -0.88 -14.77
CA ARG A 133 10.83 0.09 -15.89
C ARG A 133 11.57 1.44 -15.69
N PRO A 134 12.89 1.52 -15.97
CA PRO A 134 13.76 2.54 -15.38
C PRO A 134 13.49 3.93 -15.96
N LYS A 135 12.93 3.97 -17.18
CA LYS A 135 12.50 5.21 -17.82
C LYS A 135 11.47 5.99 -17.00
N LEU A 136 10.63 5.31 -16.21
CA LEU A 136 9.66 5.97 -15.33
C LEU A 136 10.29 6.52 -14.05
N ALA A 137 11.50 6.09 -13.70
CA ALA A 137 12.25 6.60 -12.54
C ALA A 137 12.91 7.96 -12.84
N ILE A 138 13.17 8.27 -14.12
CA ILE A 138 13.97 9.43 -14.54
C ILE A 138 13.51 10.75 -13.88
N PRO A 139 12.21 11.12 -13.88
CA PRO A 139 11.77 12.38 -13.26
C PRO A 139 12.09 12.45 -11.76
N PHE A 140 12.03 11.32 -11.06
CA PHE A 140 12.26 11.23 -9.63
C PHE A 140 13.75 11.25 -9.27
N VAL A 141 14.60 10.67 -10.13
CA VAL A 141 16.06 10.80 -10.03
C VAL A 141 16.50 12.25 -10.26
N ILE A 142 15.90 12.92 -11.26
CA ILE A 142 16.16 14.35 -11.52
C ILE A 142 15.74 15.20 -10.31
N TYR A 143 14.53 14.97 -9.79
CA TYR A 143 14.06 15.63 -8.56
C TYR A 143 15.04 15.42 -7.40
N TYR A 144 15.46 14.19 -7.15
CA TYR A 144 16.39 13.86 -6.06
C TYR A 144 17.76 14.54 -6.25
N GLY A 145 18.30 14.53 -7.47
CA GLY A 145 19.56 15.22 -7.77
C GLY A 145 19.47 16.73 -7.58
N ALA A 146 18.37 17.34 -8.03
CA ALA A 146 18.11 18.76 -7.83
C ALA A 146 17.94 19.11 -6.34
N PHE A 147 17.22 18.29 -5.59
CA PHE A 147 17.03 18.44 -4.15
C PHE A 147 18.37 18.42 -3.41
N MET A 148 19.23 17.42 -3.67
CA MET A 148 20.57 17.36 -3.07
C MET A 148 21.45 18.54 -3.49
N ALA A 149 21.34 19.03 -4.73
CA ALA A 149 22.07 20.22 -5.17
C ALA A 149 21.62 21.50 -4.43
N ILE A 150 20.32 21.67 -4.20
CA ILE A 150 19.77 22.82 -3.45
C ILE A 150 20.27 22.82 -2.01
N LEU A 151 20.27 21.66 -1.33
CA LEU A 151 20.75 21.56 0.04
C LEU A 151 22.25 21.87 0.19
N ASN A 152 23.02 21.76 -0.89
CA ASN A 152 24.46 22.02 -0.89
C ASN A 152 24.85 23.46 -1.32
N THR A 153 23.95 24.22 -1.95
CA THR A 153 24.28 25.54 -2.54
C THR A 153 23.90 26.74 -1.67
N VAL A 154 22.96 26.57 -0.74
CA VAL A 154 22.39 27.67 0.07
C VAL A 154 23.10 27.77 1.44
N GLY A 155 22.85 28.85 2.19
CA GLY A 155 23.51 29.18 3.47
C GLY A 155 23.32 28.13 4.58
N PRO A 156 23.77 28.41 5.83
CA PRO A 156 23.43 27.56 6.97
C PRO A 156 21.93 27.70 7.30
N GLY A 157 21.27 26.57 7.59
CA GLY A 157 19.85 26.55 7.93
C GLY A 157 19.55 26.99 9.37
N SER A 158 18.31 26.76 9.82
CA SER A 158 17.81 27.14 11.16
C SER A 158 18.58 26.50 12.32
N ALA A 159 19.25 25.38 12.09
CA ALA A 159 20.13 24.75 13.07
C ALA A 159 21.55 25.36 13.12
N GLY A 160 21.87 26.34 12.27
CA GLY A 160 23.23 26.85 12.08
C GLY A 160 24.15 25.90 11.30
N ASP A 161 23.71 24.66 11.09
CA ASP A 161 24.47 23.62 10.40
C ASP A 161 24.12 23.59 8.90
N LYS A 162 25.15 23.55 8.06
CA LYS A 162 25.01 23.14 6.66
C LYS A 162 24.98 21.62 6.59
N LEU A 163 24.21 21.05 5.67
CA LEU A 163 24.16 19.58 5.49
C LEU A 163 25.56 18.96 5.37
N THR A 164 26.48 19.66 4.70
CA THR A 164 27.87 19.22 4.47
C THR A 164 28.75 19.19 5.72
N SER A 165 28.28 19.65 6.88
CA SER A 165 29.08 19.67 8.11
C SER A 165 29.29 18.27 8.70
N ASP A 166 28.33 17.36 8.53
CA ASP A 166 28.38 15.99 9.04
C ASP A 166 28.16 14.98 7.90
N PRO A 167 29.19 14.18 7.53
CA PRO A 167 29.07 13.20 6.47
C PRO A 167 28.02 12.11 6.77
N ILE A 168 27.76 11.81 8.05
CA ILE A 168 26.72 10.85 8.43
C ILE A 168 25.35 11.42 8.10
N MET A 169 25.09 12.68 8.47
CA MET A 169 23.83 13.36 8.16
C MET A 169 23.59 13.48 6.65
N VAL A 170 24.65 13.79 5.86
CA VAL A 170 24.57 13.77 4.38
C VAL A 170 24.09 12.41 3.89
N ALA A 171 24.69 11.32 4.38
CA ALA A 171 24.33 9.97 3.98
C ALA A 171 22.89 9.62 4.40
N CYS A 172 22.47 10.02 5.61
CA CYS A 172 21.11 9.80 6.10
C CYS A 172 20.06 10.52 5.24
N VAL A 173 20.25 11.81 4.97
CA VAL A 173 19.33 12.61 4.12
C VAL A 173 19.33 12.09 2.69
N ALA A 174 20.50 11.70 2.16
CA ALA A 174 20.62 11.12 0.84
C ALA A 174 19.86 9.79 0.72
N ALA A 175 20.05 8.87 1.67
CA ALA A 175 19.36 7.58 1.69
C ALA A 175 17.84 7.77 1.84
N TYR A 176 17.43 8.67 2.73
CA TYR A 176 16.03 9.05 2.91
C TYR A 176 15.38 9.57 1.62
N GLY A 177 15.99 10.58 1.00
CA GLY A 177 15.49 11.18 -0.23
C GLY A 177 15.39 10.18 -1.38
N ALA A 178 16.33 9.23 -1.48
CA ALA A 178 16.30 8.19 -2.51
C ALA A 178 15.12 7.22 -2.33
N VAL A 179 14.85 6.79 -1.09
CA VAL A 179 13.68 5.94 -0.78
C VAL A 179 12.38 6.69 -1.01
N LEU A 180 12.29 7.94 -0.53
CA LEU A 180 11.12 8.79 -0.73
C LEU A 180 10.84 9.01 -2.22
N ALA A 181 11.85 9.33 -3.03
CA ALA A 181 11.72 9.53 -4.48
C ALA A 181 11.33 8.23 -5.23
N SER A 182 11.64 7.07 -4.67
CA SER A 182 11.26 5.77 -5.24
C SER A 182 9.78 5.45 -5.05
N CYS A 183 9.13 5.98 -4.01
CA CYS A 183 7.70 5.77 -3.75
C CYS A 183 6.78 6.28 -4.89
N PRO A 184 6.84 7.56 -5.31
CA PRO A 184 6.00 8.07 -6.40
C PRO A 184 6.32 7.39 -7.73
N TRP A 185 7.56 6.97 -7.95
CA TRP A 185 7.90 6.14 -9.10
C TRP A 185 7.10 4.82 -9.12
N ARG A 186 7.04 4.10 -7.99
CA ARG A 186 6.23 2.88 -7.90
C ARG A 186 4.74 3.17 -8.08
N CYS A 187 4.23 4.28 -7.57
CA CYS A 187 2.84 4.70 -7.82
C CYS A 187 2.58 4.93 -9.31
N LEU A 188 3.52 5.55 -10.04
CA LEU A 188 3.40 5.79 -11.47
C LEU A 188 3.41 4.49 -12.30
N VAL A 189 4.21 3.50 -11.89
CA VAL A 189 4.19 2.17 -12.49
C VAL A 189 2.80 1.53 -12.30
N ARG A 190 2.25 1.59 -11.08
CA ARG A 190 0.91 1.05 -10.80
C ARG A 190 -0.20 1.80 -11.53
N TYR A 191 -0.11 3.13 -11.64
CA TYR A 191 -1.05 3.92 -12.45
C TYR A 191 -1.09 3.46 -13.90
N LYS A 192 0.06 3.28 -14.56
CA LYS A 192 0.14 2.83 -15.96
C LYS A 192 -0.26 1.37 -16.15
N HIS A 193 -0.15 0.57 -15.10
CA HIS A 193 -0.40 -0.87 -15.13
C HIS A 193 -1.42 -1.28 -14.06
N CYS A 194 -2.53 -0.54 -13.97
CA CYS A 194 -3.64 -0.91 -13.09
C CYS A 194 -4.22 -2.24 -13.58
N PHE A 195 -4.23 -3.24 -12.70
CA PHE A 195 -4.89 -4.50 -12.98
C PHE A 195 -6.38 -4.41 -12.68
N VAL A 196 -7.16 -5.32 -13.26
CA VAL A 196 -8.65 -5.40 -13.41
C VAL A 196 -9.54 -4.76 -12.34
N ALA A 197 -9.17 -4.73 -11.06
CA ALA A 197 -9.99 -4.17 -9.98
C ALA A 197 -9.42 -2.88 -9.36
N GLU A 198 -8.26 -2.42 -9.83
CA GLU A 198 -7.62 -1.19 -9.36
C GLU A 198 -8.14 0.03 -10.11
N ASN A 199 -8.62 1.02 -9.35
CA ASN A 199 -9.01 2.29 -9.90
C ASN A 199 -7.77 3.16 -10.20
N GLN A 200 -7.51 3.40 -11.49
CA GLN A 200 -6.43 4.27 -11.97
C GLN A 200 -6.42 5.65 -11.29
N MET A 201 -7.61 6.23 -11.07
CA MET A 201 -7.73 7.54 -10.42
C MET A 201 -7.19 7.51 -9.00
N ILE A 202 -7.37 6.41 -8.27
CA ILE A 202 -6.85 6.30 -6.89
C ILE A 202 -5.31 6.29 -6.91
N TRP A 203 -4.68 5.58 -7.85
CA TRP A 203 -3.22 5.62 -7.97
C TRP A 203 -2.68 6.99 -8.40
N MET A 204 -3.44 7.78 -9.16
CA MET A 204 -3.10 9.19 -9.41
C MET A 204 -3.17 10.02 -8.13
N PHE A 205 -4.19 9.82 -7.29
CA PHE A 205 -4.28 10.50 -6.00
C PHE A 205 -3.14 10.07 -5.06
N VAL A 206 -2.77 8.79 -5.02
CA VAL A 206 -1.63 8.31 -4.22
C VAL A 206 -0.31 8.90 -4.73
N LEU A 207 -0.11 8.97 -6.05
CA LEU A 207 1.04 9.66 -6.65
C LEU A 207 1.07 11.13 -6.26
N LEU A 208 -0.05 11.84 -6.39
CA LEU A 208 -0.19 13.23 -5.94
C LEU A 208 0.11 13.35 -4.44
N GLY A 209 -0.32 12.37 -3.65
CA GLY A 209 -0.02 12.28 -2.22
C GLY A 209 1.48 12.24 -1.94
N TYR A 210 2.24 11.38 -2.62
CA TYR A 210 3.71 11.33 -2.47
C TYR A 210 4.41 12.59 -2.97
N LEU A 211 3.95 13.19 -4.07
CA LEU A 211 4.49 14.46 -4.56
C LEU A 211 4.23 15.59 -3.55
N THR A 212 3.04 15.63 -2.95
CA THR A 212 2.68 16.60 -1.92
C THR A 212 3.49 16.36 -0.65
N TYR A 213 3.68 15.11 -0.24
CA TYR A 213 4.52 14.74 0.90
C TYR A 213 5.98 15.16 0.69
N ALA A 214 6.53 14.96 -0.52
CA ALA A 214 7.88 15.38 -0.87
C ALA A 214 8.09 16.90 -0.79
N VAL A 215 7.06 17.71 -1.06
CA VAL A 215 7.11 19.17 -0.83
C VAL A 215 7.25 19.49 0.65
N SER A 216 6.55 18.77 1.52
CA SER A 216 6.66 18.94 2.97
C SER A 216 8.08 18.68 3.46
N ASP A 217 8.65 17.54 3.09
CA ASP A 217 10.00 17.15 3.51
C ASP A 217 11.07 18.03 2.91
N SER A 218 10.89 18.46 1.66
CA SER A 218 11.80 19.42 1.05
C SER A 218 11.81 20.73 1.83
N THR A 219 10.64 21.19 2.29
CA THR A 219 10.52 22.40 3.12
C THR A 219 11.21 22.22 4.46
N LEU A 220 11.04 21.07 5.13
CA LEU A 220 11.74 20.77 6.39
C LEU A 220 13.27 20.68 6.22
N ALA A 221 13.74 20.05 5.15
CA ALA A 221 15.16 19.92 4.87
C ALA A 221 15.79 21.28 4.51
N ILE A 222 15.11 22.10 3.72
CA ILE A 222 15.55 23.46 3.41
C ILE A 222 15.64 24.28 4.69
N ASP A 223 14.58 24.29 5.50
CA ASP A 223 14.57 24.99 6.78
C ASP A 223 15.75 24.59 7.67
N ARG A 224 15.99 23.28 7.81
CA ARG A 224 17.01 22.73 8.69
C ARG A 224 18.44 23.02 8.22
N PHE A 225 18.72 22.83 6.93
CA PHE A 225 20.09 22.72 6.42
C PHE A 225 20.54 23.81 5.45
N SER A 226 19.62 24.65 4.97
CA SER A 226 19.87 25.58 3.87
C SER A 226 19.45 27.01 4.20
N GLN A 227 18.20 27.24 4.57
CA GLN A 227 17.72 28.57 4.92
C GLN A 227 16.55 28.47 5.89
N GLN A 228 16.67 29.16 7.03
CA GLN A 228 15.58 29.26 7.99
C GLN A 228 14.34 29.89 7.35
N ILE A 229 13.21 29.20 7.47
CA ILE A 229 11.90 29.66 7.02
C ILE A 229 11.17 30.26 8.21
N PRO A 230 10.76 31.54 8.17
CA PRO A 230 10.05 32.17 9.28
C PRO A 230 8.72 31.46 9.62
N GLU A 231 8.43 31.30 10.90
CA GLU A 231 7.09 30.93 11.36
C GLU A 231 6.11 32.12 11.16
N PRO A 232 4.84 31.88 10.78
CA PRO A 232 4.14 30.58 10.70
C PRO A 232 4.21 29.90 9.32
N TYR A 233 4.91 30.47 8.34
CA TYR A 233 4.87 29.99 6.94
C TYR A 233 5.40 28.56 6.80
N ARG A 234 6.49 28.25 7.50
CA ARG A 234 7.05 26.90 7.58
C ARG A 234 5.99 25.91 8.03
N THR A 235 5.37 26.14 9.18
CA THR A 235 4.35 25.25 9.75
C THR A 235 3.15 25.10 8.81
N ILE A 236 2.70 26.18 8.14
CA ILE A 236 1.60 26.13 7.17
C ILE A 236 1.93 25.23 6.00
N VAL A 237 3.06 25.46 5.34
CA VAL A 237 3.44 24.66 4.17
C VAL A 237 3.64 23.21 4.58
N VAL A 238 4.42 22.94 5.63
CA VAL A 238 4.73 21.59 6.08
C VAL A 238 3.46 20.85 6.46
N MET A 239 2.62 21.38 7.36
CA MET A 239 1.47 20.63 7.89
C MET A 239 0.39 20.40 6.83
N THR A 240 0.12 21.38 5.97
CA THR A 240 -0.91 21.22 4.92
C THR A 240 -0.49 20.20 3.86
N THR A 241 0.77 20.25 3.44
CA THR A 241 1.31 19.31 2.46
C THR A 241 1.57 17.92 3.05
N TYR A 242 1.99 17.86 4.32
CA TYR A 242 2.25 16.62 5.05
C TYR A 242 0.96 15.82 5.27
N TRP A 243 -0.02 16.41 5.97
CA TRP A 243 -1.28 15.72 6.27
C TRP A 243 -2.11 15.49 5.00
N GLY A 244 -2.10 16.44 4.07
CA GLY A 244 -2.73 16.27 2.76
C GLY A 244 -2.12 15.10 1.99
N GLY A 245 -0.78 15.01 1.98
CA GLY A 245 -0.03 13.91 1.38
C GLY A 245 -0.37 12.56 2.01
N GLN A 246 -0.35 12.46 3.35
CA GLN A 246 -0.68 11.23 4.07
C GLN A 246 -2.10 10.74 3.78
N LEU A 247 -3.09 11.65 3.78
CA LEU A 247 -4.47 11.32 3.47
C LEU A 247 -4.60 10.75 2.05
N LEU A 248 -3.98 11.41 1.06
CA LEU A 248 -3.98 10.94 -0.33
C LEU A 248 -3.26 9.60 -0.49
N ILE A 249 -2.13 9.39 0.18
CA ILE A 249 -1.41 8.11 0.18
C ILE A 249 -2.29 7.00 0.76
N SER A 250 -3.05 7.29 1.83
CA SER A 250 -3.89 6.30 2.50
C SER A 250 -4.99 5.70 1.61
N LEU A 251 -5.38 6.37 0.52
CA LEU A 251 -6.37 5.88 -0.44
C LEU A 251 -5.98 4.55 -1.09
N CYS A 252 -4.69 4.19 -1.10
CA CYS A 252 -4.27 2.85 -1.53
C CYS A 252 -4.89 1.73 -0.68
N CYS A 253 -5.33 2.02 0.56
CA CYS A 253 -6.10 1.07 1.38
C CYS A 253 -7.45 0.70 0.75
N ASP A 254 -8.10 1.61 0.03
CA ASP A 254 -9.41 1.38 -0.59
C ASP A 254 -9.31 0.44 -1.77
N VAL A 255 -8.30 0.65 -2.63
CA VAL A 255 -8.00 -0.24 -3.76
C VAL A 255 -7.78 -1.67 -3.27
N GLU A 256 -6.93 -1.83 -2.26
CA GLU A 256 -6.53 -3.14 -1.79
C GLU A 256 -7.61 -3.87 -0.99
N PHE A 257 -8.45 -3.11 -0.29
CA PHE A 257 -9.62 -3.66 0.38
C PHE A 257 -10.67 -4.14 -0.63
N ALA A 258 -10.94 -3.36 -1.68
CA ALA A 258 -11.87 -3.73 -2.74
C ALA A 258 -11.41 -4.99 -3.48
N ASN A 259 -10.12 -5.05 -3.85
CA ASN A 259 -9.50 -6.21 -4.50
C ASN A 259 -9.69 -7.49 -3.68
N ALA A 260 -9.35 -7.43 -2.39
CA ALA A 260 -9.49 -8.58 -1.51
C ALA A 260 -10.95 -9.01 -1.31
N SER A 261 -11.89 -8.06 -1.28
CA SER A 261 -13.32 -8.33 -1.11
C SER A 261 -13.93 -9.05 -2.32
N ILE A 262 -13.59 -8.60 -3.53
CA ILE A 262 -14.00 -9.26 -4.79
C ILE A 262 -13.48 -10.70 -4.83
N LEU A 263 -12.20 -10.87 -4.47
CA LEU A 263 -11.53 -12.16 -4.50
C LEU A 263 -12.13 -13.14 -3.48
N ASN A 264 -12.40 -12.69 -2.25
CA ASN A 264 -13.07 -13.49 -1.23
C ASN A 264 -14.48 -13.92 -1.65
N THR A 265 -15.21 -13.05 -2.36
CA THR A 265 -16.55 -13.35 -2.89
C THR A 265 -16.47 -14.43 -3.96
N PHE A 266 -15.52 -14.34 -4.88
CA PHE A 266 -15.31 -15.36 -5.91
C PHE A 266 -14.98 -16.73 -5.31
N ILE A 267 -14.05 -16.77 -4.36
CA ILE A 267 -13.64 -18.02 -3.69
C ILE A 267 -14.83 -18.68 -2.99
N SER A 268 -15.66 -17.87 -2.35
CA SER A 268 -16.86 -18.37 -1.66
C SER A 268 -17.84 -18.98 -2.65
N ARG A 269 -18.06 -18.35 -3.82
CA ARG A 269 -18.89 -18.90 -4.91
C ARG A 269 -18.34 -20.20 -5.46
N GLU A 270 -17.03 -20.29 -5.68
CA GLU A 270 -16.41 -21.51 -6.20
C GLU A 270 -16.52 -22.67 -5.21
N LYS A 271 -16.28 -22.44 -3.92
CA LYS A 271 -16.47 -23.45 -2.86
C LYS A 271 -17.90 -23.99 -2.83
N MET A 272 -18.90 -23.12 -3.03
CA MET A 272 -20.30 -23.54 -3.10
C MET A 272 -20.58 -24.38 -4.36
N ALA A 273 -20.06 -23.98 -5.52
CA ALA A 273 -20.21 -24.74 -6.77
C ALA A 273 -19.56 -26.13 -6.72
N VAL A 274 -18.40 -26.26 -6.08
CA VAL A 274 -17.75 -27.56 -5.84
C VAL A 274 -18.60 -28.43 -4.91
N ARG A 275 -19.14 -27.86 -3.82
CA ARG A 275 -20.03 -28.61 -2.91
C ARG A 275 -21.28 -29.14 -3.61
N HIS A 276 -21.87 -28.38 -4.53
CA HIS A 276 -23.04 -28.83 -5.28
C HIS A 276 -22.72 -29.95 -6.29
N THR A 277 -21.51 -29.96 -6.87
CA THR A 277 -21.10 -31.00 -7.83
C THR A 277 -20.64 -32.29 -7.14
N THR A 278 -20.02 -32.20 -5.96
CA THR A 278 -19.66 -33.38 -5.16
C THR A 278 -20.82 -33.90 -4.30
N GLY A 279 -21.85 -33.08 -4.03
CA GLY A 279 -23.05 -33.47 -3.28
C GLY A 279 -24.14 -34.12 -4.14
N SER A 280 -24.04 -34.07 -5.47
CA SER A 280 -25.00 -34.70 -6.40
C SER A 280 -24.53 -36.05 -6.94
N THR A 281 -23.44 -36.62 -6.41
CA THR A 281 -22.88 -37.90 -6.86
C THR A 281 -23.08 -39.06 -5.88
N ASP A 282 -23.80 -38.85 -4.76
CA ASP A 282 -24.06 -39.88 -3.75
C ASP A 282 -25.55 -40.25 -3.56
N SER A 283 -26.45 -39.91 -4.50
CA SER A 283 -27.87 -40.32 -4.41
C SER A 283 -28.41 -41.19 -5.56
N ASP A 284 -27.66 -41.42 -6.64
CA ASP A 284 -28.20 -42.07 -7.86
C ASP A 284 -27.53 -43.41 -8.23
N THR A 285 -26.90 -44.11 -7.28
CA THR A 285 -26.45 -45.50 -7.48
C THR A 285 -26.86 -46.42 -6.34
N LEU A 286 -28.17 -46.54 -6.11
CA LEU A 286 -28.74 -47.61 -5.28
C LEU A 286 -29.82 -48.38 -6.05
N PHE A 287 -29.49 -48.80 -7.27
CA PHE A 287 -30.08 -49.99 -7.88
C PHE A 287 -29.08 -50.64 -8.85
N PRO A 288 -28.48 -51.75 -8.44
CA PRO A 288 -28.18 -52.83 -9.36
C PRO A 288 -28.97 -54.07 -8.97
N ALA A 289 -29.92 -54.41 -9.84
CA ALA A 289 -30.28 -55.76 -10.25
C ALA A 289 -29.87 -56.92 -9.31
N LEU A 290 -30.83 -57.42 -8.53
CA LEU A 290 -30.80 -58.80 -8.05
C LEU A 290 -31.29 -59.73 -9.17
N THR A 291 -30.30 -60.33 -9.83
CA THR A 291 -30.23 -61.75 -10.24
C THR A 291 -31.39 -62.35 -11.05
N GLY A 292 -31.09 -62.64 -12.32
CA GLY A 292 -31.77 -63.71 -13.06
C GLY A 292 -31.19 -65.09 -12.72
N GLY A 293 -32.01 -66.14 -12.83
CA GLY A 293 -31.54 -67.51 -12.89
C GLY A 293 -32.61 -68.58 -12.64
N ALA A 294 -32.97 -69.29 -13.72
CA ALA A 294 -33.46 -70.67 -13.81
C ALA A 294 -34.98 -70.98 -13.79
N GLY A 295 -35.42 -71.63 -14.88
CA GLY A 295 -36.15 -72.90 -14.78
C GLY A 295 -37.66 -72.91 -15.06
N ASP A 296 -38.01 -73.44 -16.24
CA ASP A 296 -39.09 -74.40 -16.46
C ASP A 296 -40.58 -73.98 -16.43
N SER A 297 -41.13 -73.89 -17.66
CA SER A 297 -42.25 -74.71 -18.17
C SER A 297 -43.71 -74.38 -17.80
N LEU A 298 -44.55 -74.52 -18.86
CA LEU A 298 -46.01 -74.74 -18.90
C LEU A 298 -46.96 -73.52 -18.97
N LEU A 299 -47.37 -73.20 -20.21
CA LEU A 299 -48.73 -72.79 -20.62
C LEU A 299 -49.78 -73.89 -20.31
N PRO A 300 -51.13 -73.71 -20.48
CA PRO A 300 -52.01 -72.52 -20.66
C PRO A 300 -53.34 -72.67 -19.82
N PRO A 301 -54.57 -72.24 -20.25
CA PRO A 301 -55.11 -70.96 -20.76
C PRO A 301 -56.32 -70.43 -19.92
N SER A 302 -56.95 -69.34 -20.43
CA SER A 302 -58.40 -69.01 -20.46
C SER A 302 -58.91 -67.82 -19.63
N THR A 303 -59.07 -66.68 -20.34
CA THR A 303 -60.25 -65.80 -20.51
C THR A 303 -61.47 -65.90 -19.57
N PRO A 304 -62.37 -64.88 -19.52
CA PRO A 304 -62.30 -63.53 -20.10
C PRO A 304 -62.16 -62.41 -19.07
#